data_AF-A0AAV4EIW4-F1
#
_entry.id   AF-A0AAV4EIW4-F1
#
_cell.length_a   1.000
_cell.length_b   1.000
_cell.length_c   1.000
_cell.angle_alpha   90.00
_cell.angle_beta   90.00
_cell.angle_gamma   90.00
#
_symmetry.space_group_name_H-M   'P 1'
#
loop_
_entity.id
_entity.type
_entity.pdbx_description
1 polymer ?
#
loop_
_entity_poly.entity_id
_entity_poly.type
_entity_poly.pdbx_seq_one_letter_code
_entity_poly.pdbx_strand_id
1 'polypeptide(L)'
;MTPVTYSYKSHVSLEKVYPDSNQDFLRKRDELPKAEALEKFEGFIPIDQLEITMSKSSGPGGQHVNKVNSKVEMRFHLESAEWIPAWIKPRLMKQEHGRVTKEGYFVVRSDMTRKQMLNQADCLNKLRNMIYKASELPQELTSEEIDLKEKRILKAKAGILREKRTRSLIKQNRLSPQY
;
A
#
# COMPACT_ATOMS: atom_id res chain seq x y z
N MET A 1 9.20 22.30 43.13
CA MET A 1 8.46 23.56 42.88
C MET A 1 8.11 23.60 41.39
N THR A 2 6.85 23.37 41.04
CA THR A 2 6.37 23.52 39.65
C THR A 2 6.21 25.01 39.35
N PRO A 3 6.69 25.53 38.20
CA PRO A 3 6.46 26.92 37.85
C PRO A 3 4.97 27.13 37.59
N VAL A 4 4.35 28.04 38.34
CA VAL A 4 2.96 28.46 38.10
C VAL A 4 2.97 29.42 36.92
N THR A 5 2.79 28.88 35.71
CA THR A 5 2.65 29.68 34.50
C THR A 5 1.29 30.39 34.54
N TYR A 6 1.25 31.65 34.99
CA TYR A 6 0.05 32.48 34.90
C TYR A 6 -0.20 32.87 33.44
N SER A 7 -1.13 32.18 32.77
CA SER A 7 -1.64 32.58 31.45
C SER A 7 -3.04 33.19 31.58
N TYR A 8 -3.27 34.32 30.91
CA TYR A 8 -4.58 34.97 30.87
C TYR A 8 -5.57 34.14 30.04
N LYS A 9 -6.76 33.86 30.60
CA LYS A 9 -7.84 33.11 29.95
C LYS A 9 -9.09 33.99 29.81
N SER A 10 -9.39 34.40 28.59
CA SER A 10 -10.56 35.24 28.28
C SER A 10 -11.87 34.43 28.35
N HIS A 11 -13.01 35.11 28.24
CA HIS A 11 -14.33 34.47 28.14
C HIS A 11 -14.49 33.67 26.82
N VAL A 12 -13.75 34.05 25.77
CA VAL A 12 -13.72 33.38 24.46
C VAL A 12 -12.49 32.46 24.34
N SER A 13 -11.96 31.97 25.47
CA SER A 13 -10.88 30.99 25.44
C SER A 13 -11.40 29.65 24.89
N LEU A 14 -10.53 28.92 24.19
CA LEU A 14 -10.86 27.60 23.63
C LEU A 14 -11.41 26.65 24.71
N GLU A 15 -10.91 26.77 25.95
CA GLU A 15 -11.42 26.06 27.14
C GLU A 15 -12.91 26.27 27.42
N LYS A 16 -13.38 27.49 27.23
CA LYS A 16 -14.77 27.85 27.55
C LYS A 16 -15.70 27.61 26.38
N VAL A 17 -15.23 27.88 25.16
CA VAL A 17 -16.03 27.69 23.94
C VAL A 17 -16.15 26.20 23.59
N TYR A 18 -15.13 25.40 23.90
CA TYR A 18 -15.07 23.96 23.60
C TYR A 18 -14.60 23.15 24.83
N PRO A 19 -15.44 23.02 25.87
CA PRO A 19 -15.05 22.41 27.14
C PRO A 19 -14.74 20.90 27.02
N ASP A 20 -15.43 20.19 26.13
CA ASP A 20 -15.23 18.74 25.91
C ASP A 20 -14.08 18.42 24.95
N SER A 21 -13.47 19.45 24.34
CA SER A 21 -12.34 19.25 23.43
C SER A 21 -11.06 19.01 24.21
N ASN A 22 -10.34 17.94 23.86
CA ASN A 22 -8.99 17.72 24.38
C ASN A 22 -8.06 18.81 23.82
N GLN A 23 -7.70 19.77 24.67
CA GLN A 23 -6.90 20.94 24.28
C GLN A 23 -5.40 20.70 24.34
N ASP A 24 -4.99 19.50 24.75
CA ASP A 24 -3.60 19.07 24.67
C ASP A 24 -3.28 18.55 23.25
N PHE A 25 -3.65 19.33 22.23
CA PHE A 25 -3.43 19.01 20.81
C PHE A 25 -1.96 19.14 20.40
N LEU A 26 -1.13 19.76 21.24
CA LEU A 26 0.31 19.92 21.06
C LEU A 26 1.13 18.78 21.67
N ARG A 27 0.50 17.86 22.43
CA ARG A 27 1.19 16.66 22.90
C ARG A 27 1.56 15.85 21.67
N LYS A 28 2.83 15.95 21.26
CA LYS A 28 3.40 15.03 20.29
C LYS A 28 3.09 13.63 20.78
N ARG A 29 2.53 12.78 19.92
CA ARG A 29 2.52 11.34 20.16
C ARG A 29 3.97 10.87 20.07
N ASP A 30 4.77 11.16 21.09
CA ASP A 30 6.20 10.83 21.13
C ASP A 30 6.41 9.32 21.30
N GLU A 31 5.37 8.58 21.69
CA GLU A 31 5.43 7.13 21.86
C GLU A 31 4.48 6.46 20.86
N LEU A 32 5.07 5.79 19.87
CA LEU A 32 4.34 4.84 19.04
C LEU A 32 3.74 3.76 19.95
N PRO A 33 2.44 3.42 19.80
CA PRO A 33 1.90 2.24 20.47
C PRO A 33 2.71 1.02 20.03
N LYS A 34 3.21 0.24 20.99
CA LYS A 34 4.01 -0.97 20.70
C LYS A 34 3.21 -1.94 19.82
N ALA A 35 3.88 -2.55 18.84
CA ALA A 35 3.32 -3.46 17.84
C ALA A 35 2.43 -4.57 18.42
N GLU A 36 2.77 -5.04 19.62
CA GLU A 36 2.13 -6.16 20.32
C GLU A 36 0.73 -5.80 20.86
N ALA A 37 0.43 -4.52 21.06
CA ALA A 37 -0.85 -4.05 21.58
C ALA A 37 -1.83 -3.59 20.48
N LEU A 38 -1.38 -3.54 19.21
CA LEU A 38 -2.19 -3.03 18.11
C LEU A 38 -3.05 -4.15 17.51
N GLU A 39 -4.31 -4.23 17.93
CA GLU A 39 -5.31 -5.08 17.27
C GLU A 39 -5.57 -4.65 15.83
N LYS A 40 -5.46 -3.34 15.54
CA LYS A 40 -5.76 -2.73 14.24
C LYS A 40 -4.69 -1.72 13.84
N PHE A 41 -4.50 -1.56 12.53
CA PHE A 41 -3.64 -0.53 11.99
C PHE A 41 -4.32 0.85 12.05
N GLU A 42 -3.77 1.76 12.86
CA GLU A 42 -4.33 3.11 13.06
C GLU A 42 -4.18 4.05 11.83
N GLY A 43 -3.36 3.67 10.85
CA GLY A 43 -3.06 4.53 9.70
C GLY A 43 -1.91 5.51 9.92
N PHE A 44 -1.28 5.49 11.09
CA PHE A 44 -0.07 6.27 11.38
C PHE A 44 1.15 5.59 10.77
N ILE A 45 1.98 6.37 10.08
CA ILE A 45 3.22 5.90 9.46
C ILE A 45 4.34 6.85 9.90
N PRO A 46 5.31 6.38 10.70
CA PRO A 46 6.43 7.20 11.15
C PRO A 46 7.40 7.44 9.99
N ILE A 47 7.56 8.71 9.59
CA ILE A 47 8.45 9.09 8.48
C ILE A 47 9.92 8.80 8.84
N ASP A 48 10.28 8.92 10.12
CA ASP A 48 11.65 8.73 10.61
C ASP A 48 12.15 7.28 10.48
N GLN A 49 11.24 6.32 10.37
CA GLN A 49 11.57 4.90 10.16
C GLN A 49 11.54 4.50 8.68
N LEU A 50 11.28 5.44 7.77
CA LEU A 50 11.27 5.21 6.34
C LEU A 50 12.56 5.76 5.70
N GLU A 51 13.23 4.92 4.92
CA GLU A 51 14.30 5.38 4.04
C GLU A 51 13.67 5.94 2.76
N ILE A 52 13.75 7.26 2.60
CA ILE A 52 13.22 7.95 1.43
C ILE A 52 14.39 8.31 0.51
N THR A 53 14.38 7.75 -0.70
CA THR A 53 15.36 8.04 -1.74
C THR A 53 14.67 8.69 -2.94
N MET A 54 15.35 9.65 -3.55
CA MET A 54 14.83 10.37 -4.71
C MET A 54 15.71 10.09 -5.92
N SER A 55 15.08 9.86 -7.06
CA SER A 55 15.76 9.52 -8.31
C SER A 55 15.10 10.22 -9.51
N LYS A 56 15.74 10.12 -10.67
CA LYS A 56 15.17 10.60 -11.93
C LYS A 56 13.99 9.71 -12.34
N SER A 57 12.94 10.32 -12.86
CA SER A 57 11.80 9.57 -13.39
C SER A 57 12.16 8.90 -14.71
N SER A 58 11.50 7.80 -15.05
CA SER A 58 11.81 6.99 -16.25
C SER A 58 11.08 7.48 -17.52
N GLY A 59 10.51 8.68 -17.49
CA GLY A 59 9.64 9.19 -18.55
C GLY A 59 10.37 9.56 -19.85
N PRO A 60 9.64 9.76 -20.96
CA PRO A 60 10.21 10.13 -22.25
C PRO A 60 11.10 11.38 -22.12
N GLY A 61 12.32 11.26 -22.63
CA GLY A 61 13.43 12.19 -22.37
C GLY A 61 13.13 13.64 -22.77
N GLY A 62 12.84 14.46 -21.78
CA GLY A 62 12.80 15.92 -21.88
C GLY A 62 13.76 16.57 -20.88
N GLN A 63 14.03 17.87 -21.04
CA GLN A 63 14.96 18.61 -20.17
C GLN A 63 14.66 18.47 -18.68
N HIS A 64 13.37 18.35 -18.31
CA HIS A 64 12.94 18.20 -16.92
C HIS A 64 13.28 16.81 -16.33
N VAL A 65 13.16 15.73 -17.12
CA VAL A 65 13.39 14.34 -16.67
C VAL A 65 14.87 14.12 -16.31
N ASN A 66 15.77 14.74 -17.08
CA ASN A 66 17.20 14.60 -16.87
C ASN A 66 17.76 15.45 -15.72
N LYS A 67 17.04 16.49 -15.30
CA LYS A 67 17.52 17.51 -14.34
C LYS A 67 16.89 17.40 -12.95
N VAL A 68 15.64 16.93 -12.83
CA VAL A 68 14.89 16.96 -11.57
C VAL A 68 14.64 15.54 -11.05
N ASN A 69 15.11 15.28 -9.82
CA ASN A 69 14.84 14.04 -9.09
C ASN A 69 13.39 14.04 -8.58
N SER A 70 12.46 13.77 -9.48
CA SER A 70 11.03 13.78 -9.18
C SER A 70 10.52 12.43 -8.67
N LYS A 71 11.15 11.31 -9.02
CA LYS A 71 10.73 9.98 -8.58
C LYS A 71 11.10 9.77 -7.12
N VAL A 72 10.13 9.32 -6.33
CA VAL A 72 10.32 9.03 -4.90
C VAL A 72 10.20 7.53 -4.68
N GLU A 73 11.14 6.98 -3.94
CA GLU A 73 11.19 5.61 -3.49
C GLU A 73 11.25 5.58 -1.96
N MET A 74 10.34 4.84 -1.35
CA MET A 74 10.28 4.62 0.09
C MET A 74 10.59 3.16 0.38
N ARG A 75 11.51 2.94 1.31
CA ARG A 75 11.95 1.63 1.73
C ARG A 75 11.92 1.53 3.25
N PHE A 76 11.49 0.38 3.77
CA PHE A 76 11.63 0.06 5.18
C PHE A 76 11.74 -1.45 5.39
N HIS A 77 12.28 -1.85 6.53
CA HIS A 77 12.40 -3.25 6.88
C HIS A 77 11.08 -3.74 7.50
N LEU A 78 10.44 -4.75 6.89
CA LEU A 78 9.09 -5.17 7.31
C LEU A 78 9.06 -5.78 8.71
N GLU A 79 10.10 -6.55 9.08
CA GLU A 79 10.16 -7.23 10.38
C GLU A 79 10.33 -6.22 11.54
N SER A 80 11.27 -5.28 11.41
CA SER A 80 11.60 -4.26 12.40
C SER A 80 10.54 -3.15 12.53
N ALA A 81 9.53 -3.10 11.64
CA ALA A 81 8.48 -2.11 11.69
C ALA A 81 7.54 -2.39 12.88
N GLU A 82 7.64 -1.60 13.95
CA GLU A 82 6.81 -1.72 15.16
C GLU A 82 5.41 -1.10 15.01
N TRP A 83 5.25 -0.17 14.07
CA TRP A 83 3.98 0.51 13.79
C TRP A 83 2.99 -0.35 12.99
N ILE A 84 3.41 -1.54 12.54
CA ILE A 84 2.57 -2.51 11.84
C ILE A 84 2.27 -3.68 12.78
N PRO A 85 0.98 -4.01 13.03
CA PRO A 85 0.60 -5.20 13.78
C PRO A 85 1.24 -6.48 13.25
N ALA A 86 1.73 -7.34 14.16
CA ALA A 86 2.46 -8.56 13.80
C ALA A 86 1.68 -9.50 12.86
N TRP A 87 0.35 -9.55 12.99
CA TRP A 87 -0.52 -10.40 12.17
C TRP A 87 -0.67 -9.89 10.72
N ILE A 88 -0.45 -8.59 10.46
CA ILE A 88 -0.52 -8.00 9.11
C ILE A 88 0.75 -8.29 8.32
N LYS A 89 1.93 -8.30 8.97
CA LYS A 89 3.24 -8.51 8.33
C LYS A 89 3.27 -9.74 7.37
N PRO A 90 2.87 -10.96 7.79
CA PRO A 90 2.90 -12.12 6.89
C PRO A 90 1.85 -12.02 5.76
N ARG A 91 0.73 -11.32 5.97
CA ARG A 91 -0.28 -11.10 4.92
C ARG A 91 0.20 -10.12 3.87
N LEU A 92 0.82 -9.02 4.32
CA LEU A 92 1.41 -8.02 3.44
C LEU A 92 2.51 -8.66 2.58
N MET A 93 3.37 -9.49 3.18
CA MET A 93 4.40 -10.23 2.46
C MET A 93 3.83 -11.18 1.39
N LYS A 94 2.69 -11.84 1.67
CA LYS A 94 2.02 -12.71 0.70
C LYS A 94 1.35 -11.92 -0.44
N GLN A 95 0.62 -10.86 -0.12
CA GLN A 95 -0.10 -10.06 -1.11
C GLN A 95 0.84 -9.28 -2.03
N GLU A 96 1.91 -8.69 -1.48
CA GLU A 96 2.84 -7.80 -2.19
C GLU A 96 4.24 -8.40 -2.30
N HIS A 97 4.34 -9.72 -2.50
CA HIS A 97 5.61 -10.45 -2.64
C HIS A 97 6.54 -9.86 -3.70
N GLY A 98 6.00 -9.28 -4.78
CA GLY A 98 6.78 -8.66 -5.85
C GLY A 98 7.47 -7.34 -5.46
N ARG A 99 7.13 -6.75 -4.31
CA ARG A 99 7.71 -5.50 -3.79
C ARG A 99 8.67 -5.71 -2.62
N VAL A 100 8.77 -6.94 -2.13
CA VAL A 100 9.66 -7.32 -1.03
C VAL A 100 10.99 -7.78 -1.61
N THR A 101 12.08 -7.19 -1.13
CA THR A 101 13.44 -7.58 -1.49
C THR A 101 13.83 -8.85 -0.73
N LYS A 102 14.84 -9.59 -1.21
CA LYS A 102 15.35 -10.80 -0.53
C LYS A 102 15.80 -10.55 0.91
N GLU A 103 16.26 -9.33 1.20
CA GLU A 103 16.70 -8.85 2.51
C GLU A 103 15.53 -8.45 3.44
N GLY A 104 14.27 -8.59 3.01
CA GLY A 104 13.10 -8.25 3.83
C GLY A 104 12.66 -6.78 3.76
N TYR A 105 13.28 -5.99 2.89
CA TYR A 105 12.87 -4.60 2.65
C TYR A 105 11.63 -4.50 1.76
N PHE A 106 10.63 -3.75 2.21
CA PHE A 106 9.45 -3.39 1.43
C PHE A 106 9.70 -2.09 0.68
N VAL A 107 9.45 -2.07 -0.63
CA VAL A 107 9.75 -0.94 -1.50
C VAL A 107 8.49 -0.41 -2.20
N VAL A 108 8.22 0.89 -2.04
CA VAL A 108 7.13 1.62 -2.71
C VAL A 108 7.70 2.77 -3.51
N ARG A 109 7.25 2.91 -4.76
CA ARG A 109 7.75 3.94 -5.68
C ARG A 109 6.60 4.72 -6.32
N SER A 110 6.83 6.00 -6.57
CA SER A 110 5.93 6.85 -7.35
C SER A 110 6.67 7.92 -8.13
N ASP A 111 6.26 8.08 -9.39
CA ASP A 111 6.75 9.05 -10.36
C ASP A 111 5.61 9.66 -11.19
N MET A 112 4.41 9.77 -10.60
CA MET A 112 3.21 10.26 -11.31
C MET A 112 3.28 11.74 -11.71
N THR A 113 3.90 12.58 -10.88
CA THR A 113 3.93 14.03 -11.10
C THR A 113 5.35 14.56 -11.18
N ARG A 114 5.50 15.78 -11.69
CA ARG A 114 6.79 16.49 -11.70
C ARG A 114 7.25 16.99 -10.32
N LYS A 115 6.36 17.00 -9.32
CA LYS A 115 6.63 17.56 -7.99
C LYS A 115 6.97 16.44 -7.00
N GLN A 116 8.16 16.48 -6.40
CA GLN A 116 8.61 15.48 -5.43
C GLN A 116 7.65 15.30 -4.24
N MET A 117 7.11 16.39 -3.69
CA MET A 117 6.23 16.34 -2.52
C MET A 117 4.91 15.61 -2.81
N LEU A 118 4.37 15.77 -4.03
CA LEU A 118 3.17 15.06 -4.44
C LEU A 118 3.44 13.57 -4.62
N ASN A 119 4.60 13.21 -5.18
CA ASN A 119 4.99 11.81 -5.32
C ASN A 119 5.29 11.16 -3.97
N GLN A 120 5.83 11.92 -3.01
CA GLN A 120 6.02 11.46 -1.64
C GLN A 120 4.68 11.15 -0.96
N ALA A 121 3.71 12.07 -1.06
CA ALA A 121 2.36 11.86 -0.54
C ALA A 121 1.66 10.66 -1.20
N ASP A 122 1.84 10.48 -2.51
CA ASP A 122 1.30 9.33 -3.24
C ASP A 122 1.93 8.00 -2.80
N CYS A 123 3.25 7.95 -2.56
CA CYS A 123 3.90 6.78 -1.98
C CYS A 123 3.33 6.41 -0.60
N LEU A 124 3.13 7.40 0.28
CA LEU A 124 2.53 7.18 1.60
C LEU A 124 1.09 6.65 1.48
N ASN A 125 0.29 7.23 0.58
CA ASN A 125 -1.07 6.76 0.33
C ASN A 125 -1.10 5.33 -0.21
N LYS A 126 -0.23 5.00 -1.16
CA LYS A 126 -0.09 3.63 -1.68
C LYS A 126 0.29 2.64 -0.59
N LEU A 127 1.30 2.99 0.22
CA LEU A 127 1.72 2.19 1.36
C LEU A 127 0.57 1.96 2.34
N ARG A 128 -0.13 3.03 2.73
CA ARG A 128 -1.30 2.97 3.62
C ARG A 128 -2.39 2.05 3.06
N ASN A 129 -2.71 2.18 1.78
CA ASN A 129 -3.73 1.36 1.12
C ASN A 129 -3.32 -0.12 1.04
N MET A 130 -2.05 -0.42 0.81
CA MET A 130 -1.55 -1.81 0.83
C MET A 130 -1.69 -2.43 2.22
N ILE A 131 -1.35 -1.67 3.27
CA ILE A 131 -1.49 -2.14 4.65
C ILE A 131 -2.96 -2.35 5.02
N TYR A 132 -3.87 -1.46 4.60
CA TYR A 132 -5.31 -1.66 4.82
C TYR A 132 -5.84 -2.89 4.11
N LYS A 133 -5.46 -3.13 2.85
CA LYS A 133 -5.86 -4.35 2.11
C LYS A 133 -5.32 -5.63 2.75
N ALA A 134 -4.15 -5.57 3.38
CA ALA A 134 -3.61 -6.69 4.15
C ALA A 134 -4.31 -6.86 5.51
N SER A 135 -4.84 -5.76 6.07
CA SER A 135 -5.63 -5.74 7.30
C SER A 135 -7.03 -6.32 7.09
N GLU A 136 -7.61 -6.17 5.90
CA GLU A 136 -8.90 -6.77 5.56
C GLU A 136 -8.80 -8.30 5.63
N LEU A 137 -9.63 -8.91 6.49
CA LEU A 137 -9.75 -10.36 6.53
C LEU A 137 -10.40 -10.83 5.22
N PRO A 138 -9.87 -11.89 4.58
CA PRO A 138 -10.53 -12.47 3.43
C PRO A 138 -11.93 -12.91 3.84
N GLN A 139 -12.94 -12.39 3.14
CA GLN A 139 -14.31 -12.81 3.35
C GLN A 139 -14.42 -14.30 2.99
N GLU A 140 -14.99 -15.08 3.90
CA GLU A 140 -15.31 -16.47 3.60
C GLU A 140 -16.36 -16.49 2.50
N LEU A 141 -16.03 -17.16 1.39
CA LEU A 141 -16.96 -17.29 0.28
C LEU A 141 -18.11 -18.21 0.70
N THR A 142 -19.33 -17.83 0.36
CA THR A 142 -20.49 -18.70 0.56
C THR A 142 -20.36 -19.94 -0.34
N SER A 143 -20.94 -21.08 0.06
CA SER A 143 -20.93 -22.32 -0.74
C SER A 143 -21.39 -22.10 -2.19
N GLU A 144 -22.41 -21.24 -2.38
CA GLU A 144 -22.91 -20.86 -3.70
C GLU A 144 -21.87 -20.10 -4.55
N GLU A 145 -21.09 -19.22 -3.92
CA GLU A 145 -20.04 -18.45 -4.60
C GLU A 145 -18.87 -19.34 -5.02
N ILE A 146 -18.57 -20.36 -4.21
CA ILE A 146 -17.56 -21.39 -4.51
C ILE A 146 -17.97 -22.19 -5.74
N ASP A 147 -19.21 -22.73 -5.77
CA ASP A 147 -19.73 -23.48 -6.93
C ASP A 147 -19.77 -22.61 -8.20
N LEU A 148 -20.21 -21.35 -8.08
CA LEU A 148 -20.21 -20.42 -9.21
C LEU A 148 -18.80 -20.19 -9.75
N LYS A 149 -17.80 -20.06 -8.86
CA LYS A 149 -16.40 -19.89 -9.23
C LYS A 149 -15.86 -21.13 -9.94
N GLU A 150 -16.17 -22.33 -9.46
CA GLU A 150 -15.78 -23.59 -10.10
C GLU A 150 -16.39 -23.73 -11.50
N LYS A 151 -17.68 -23.43 -11.65
CA LYS A 151 -18.37 -23.41 -12.95
C LYS A 151 -17.71 -22.43 -13.93
N ARG A 152 -17.33 -21.23 -13.46
CA ARG A 152 -16.61 -20.23 -14.27
C ARG A 152 -15.25 -20.76 -14.75
N ILE A 153 -14.49 -21.40 -13.86
CA ILE A 153 -13.19 -22.00 -14.20
C ILE A 153 -13.34 -23.12 -15.24
N LEU A 154 -14.33 -24.01 -15.07
CA LEU A 154 -14.61 -25.09 -16.01
C LEU A 154 -15.00 -24.57 -17.39
N LYS A 155 -15.88 -23.56 -17.45
CA LYS A 155 -16.28 -22.91 -18.70
C LYS A 155 -15.09 -22.28 -19.42
N ALA A 156 -14.21 -21.58 -18.71
CA ALA A 156 -13.00 -20.99 -19.28
C ALA A 156 -12.07 -22.05 -19.87
N LYS A 157 -11.83 -23.15 -19.14
CA LYS A 157 -11.02 -24.29 -19.61
C LYS A 157 -11.62 -24.93 -20.88
N ALA A 158 -12.95 -25.11 -20.92
CA ALA A 158 -13.64 -25.63 -22.10
C ALA A 158 -13.49 -24.70 -23.31
N GLY A 159 -13.54 -23.38 -23.09
CA GLY A 159 -13.27 -22.36 -24.12
C GLY A 159 -11.86 -22.50 -24.72
N ILE A 160 -10.83 -22.55 -23.86
CA ILE A 160 -9.44 -22.74 -24.27
C ILE A 160 -9.26 -24.04 -25.08
N LEU A 161 -9.91 -25.13 -24.66
CA LEU A 161 -9.84 -26.41 -25.38
C LEU A 161 -10.46 -26.33 -26.78
N ARG A 162 -11.62 -25.70 -26.91
CA ARG A 162 -12.29 -25.50 -28.20
C ARG A 162 -11.41 -24.71 -29.16
N GLU A 163 -10.83 -23.61 -28.69
CA GLU A 163 -9.93 -22.78 -29.50
C GLU A 163 -8.66 -23.53 -29.94
N LYS A 164 -8.10 -24.38 -29.08
CA LYS A 164 -6.98 -25.26 -29.48
C LYS A 164 -7.40 -26.26 -30.57
N ARG A 165 -8.60 -26.86 -30.47
CA ARG A 165 -9.12 -27.79 -31.48
C ARG A 165 -9.35 -27.10 -32.82
N THR A 166 -9.99 -25.94 -32.84
CA THR A 166 -10.22 -25.18 -34.09
C THR A 166 -8.89 -24.80 -34.72
N ARG A 167 -7.92 -24.33 -33.93
CA ARG A 167 -6.57 -23.99 -34.43
C ARG A 167 -5.83 -25.21 -34.99
N SER A 168 -6.01 -26.39 -34.39
CA SER A 168 -5.45 -27.65 -34.90
C SER A 168 -6.04 -28.03 -36.26
N LEU A 169 -7.37 -27.94 -36.39
CA LEU A 169 -8.08 -28.25 -37.65
C LEU A 169 -7.64 -27.31 -38.78
N ILE A 170 -7.52 -26.01 -38.50
CA ILE A 170 -7.02 -25.02 -39.47
C ILE A 170 -5.59 -25.39 -39.91
N LYS A 171 -4.71 -25.82 -39.00
CA LYS A 171 -3.34 -26.24 -39.36
C LYS A 171 -3.33 -27.48 -40.25
N GLN A 172 -4.16 -28.49 -39.95
CA GLN A 172 -4.28 -29.69 -40.78
C GLN A 172 -4.73 -29.33 -42.20
N ASN A 173 -5.74 -28.47 -42.33
CA ASN A 173 -6.26 -28.02 -43.62
C ASN A 173 -5.30 -27.10 -44.41
N ARG A 174 -4.21 -26.62 -43.79
CA ARG A 174 -3.15 -25.84 -44.46
C ARG A 174 -2.06 -26.72 -45.06
N LEU A 175 -1.97 -28.01 -44.72
CA LEU A 175 -1.01 -28.90 -45.37
C LEU A 175 -1.48 -29.23 -46.79
N SER A 176 -0.56 -29.13 -47.75
CA SER A 176 -0.82 -29.51 -49.14
C SER A 176 -1.17 -31.01 -49.23
N PRO A 177 -2.18 -31.40 -50.02
CA PRO A 177 -2.48 -32.81 -50.25
C PRO A 177 -1.24 -33.53 -50.78
N GLN A 178 -0.85 -34.64 -50.16
CA GLN A 178 0.15 -35.53 -50.73
C GLN A 178 -0.52 -36.33 -51.85
N TYR A 179 -0.05 -36.12 -53.08
CA TYR A 179 -0.37 -36.94 -54.25
C TYR A 179 0.69 -38.03 -54.43
#